data_AF-A0A7S2YIK3-F1
#
_entry.id   AF-A0A7S2YIK3-F1
#
_cell.length_a   1.000
_cell.length_b   1.000
_cell.length_c   1.000
_cell.angle_alpha   90.00
_cell.angle_beta   90.00
_cell.angle_gamma   90.00
#
_symmetry.space_group_name_H-M   'P 1'
#
loop_
_entity.id
_entity.type
_entity.pdbx_description
1 polymer ?
#
loop_
_entity_poly.entity_id
_entity_poly.type
_entity_poly.pdbx_seq_one_letter_code
_entity_poly.pdbx_strand_id
1 'polypeptide(L)'
;MILDSNALSEILSSCFTVSDFRYWITKPDFVFDPTKPLTWDDFEEEEFCVLPFTYSTANDDPLVIMDEPAKTFTTICDVPDRPQGHHIIYGEWGRGPGTYERFHGCIDVAFEGTPSPTSSAAPSPPPVTQAPTTSAAPSENLNGCCSQSFKSCDASYNGEDKETCESHGDSTGWLRKGAPTDNCLARWSGCNSAANTCCPGLTCSQISSSYSQCQYLPDAVPTPPTEP
;
A
#
# COMPACT_ATOMS: atom_id res chain seq x y z
N MET A 1 2.80 -5.96 19.71
CA MET A 1 3.39 -4.85 18.93
C MET A 1 2.55 -3.65 19.29
N ILE A 2 3.16 -2.65 19.92
CA ILE A 2 2.43 -1.51 20.51
C ILE A 2 2.14 -0.54 19.35
N LEU A 3 0.87 -0.19 19.18
CA LEU A 3 0.39 0.80 18.21
C LEU A 3 0.79 2.21 18.72
N ASP A 4 2.07 2.57 18.60
CA ASP A 4 2.57 3.89 19.00
C ASP A 4 2.71 4.85 17.79
N SER A 5 2.03 4.62 16.66
CA SER A 5 2.23 5.48 15.48
C SER A 5 0.93 5.76 14.72
N ASN A 6 0.28 6.82 15.17
CA ASN A 6 -0.85 7.55 14.58
C ASN A 6 -0.45 8.38 13.33
N ALA A 7 0.60 7.97 12.62
CA ALA A 7 1.15 8.71 11.49
C ALA A 7 0.61 8.15 10.17
N LEU A 8 -0.11 8.98 9.42
CA LEU A 8 -0.59 8.70 8.08
C LEU A 8 0.33 9.40 7.08
N SER A 9 0.96 8.64 6.18
CA SER A 9 1.90 9.17 5.19
C SER A 9 1.28 9.09 3.80
N GLU A 10 1.24 10.22 3.10
CA GLU A 10 0.63 10.38 1.78
C GLU A 10 1.69 10.82 0.76
N ILE A 11 1.71 10.17 -0.42
CA ILE A 11 2.61 10.52 -1.51
C ILE A 11 1.84 11.35 -2.53
N LEU A 12 2.22 12.61 -2.71
CA LEU A 12 1.60 13.49 -3.69
C LEU A 12 2.52 13.62 -4.91
N SER A 13 2.14 12.97 -6.00
CA SER A 13 2.91 12.96 -7.26
C SER A 13 2.97 14.33 -7.98
N SER A 14 2.38 15.39 -7.42
CA SER A 14 2.27 16.72 -8.04
C SER A 14 2.48 17.85 -7.03
N CYS A 15 3.27 18.86 -7.40
CA CYS A 15 3.50 20.09 -6.62
C CYS A 15 2.30 21.02 -6.75
N PHE A 16 1.13 20.56 -6.31
CA PHE A 16 -0.05 21.43 -6.20
C PHE A 16 -0.09 22.04 -4.80
N THR A 17 -0.65 23.25 -4.74
CA THR A 17 -0.87 23.99 -3.49
C THR A 17 -1.97 23.29 -2.68
N VAL A 18 -1.60 22.34 -1.82
CA VAL A 18 -2.49 21.78 -0.79
C VAL A 18 -2.84 22.89 0.21
N SER A 19 -4.09 22.94 0.69
CA SER A 19 -4.56 23.90 1.71
C SER A 19 -4.92 23.25 3.04
N ASP A 20 -5.39 22.02 3.02
CA ASP A 20 -5.83 21.30 4.22
C ASP A 20 -5.90 19.79 3.96
N PHE A 21 -5.77 19.02 5.04
CA PHE A 21 -6.05 17.59 5.13
C PHE A 21 -7.20 17.38 6.09
N ARG A 22 -8.12 16.48 5.75
CA ARG A 22 -9.30 16.13 6.54
C ARG A 22 -9.47 14.63 6.56
N TYR A 23 -9.78 14.08 7.74
CA TYR A 23 -9.95 12.65 7.90
C TYR A 23 -11.23 12.32 8.66
N TRP A 24 -11.94 11.33 8.13
CA TRP A 24 -13.10 10.68 8.75
C TRP A 24 -12.78 9.21 8.95
N ILE A 25 -13.48 8.54 9.85
CA ILE A 25 -13.35 7.11 10.07
C ILE A 25 -14.74 6.48 10.12
N THR A 26 -14.85 5.24 9.69
CA THR A 26 -16.10 4.46 9.81
C THR A 26 -16.65 4.48 11.25
N LYS A 27 -17.97 4.40 11.40
CA LYS A 27 -18.67 4.35 12.69
C LYS A 27 -18.23 3.15 13.53
N PRO A 28 -18.40 3.17 14.87
CA PRO A 28 -18.00 2.06 15.73
C PRO A 28 -18.74 0.75 15.43
N ASP A 29 -19.98 0.82 14.94
CA ASP A 29 -20.81 -0.34 14.59
C ASP A 29 -20.67 -0.78 13.12
N PHE A 30 -19.77 -0.14 12.37
CA PHE A 30 -19.46 -0.53 11.00
C PHE A 30 -18.92 -1.96 10.95
N VAL A 31 -19.45 -2.74 10.00
CA VAL A 31 -18.99 -4.10 9.71
C VAL A 31 -18.56 -4.14 8.25
N PHE A 32 -17.26 -4.33 8.03
CA PHE A 32 -16.72 -4.41 6.68
C PHE A 32 -17.34 -5.56 5.88
N ASP A 33 -17.79 -5.24 4.67
CA ASP A 33 -18.31 -6.19 3.70
C ASP A 33 -17.70 -5.89 2.34
N PRO A 34 -16.79 -6.74 1.82
CA PRO A 34 -16.09 -6.49 0.55
C PRO A 34 -17.03 -6.56 -0.66
N THR A 35 -18.28 -6.97 -0.47
CA THR A 35 -19.29 -7.03 -1.53
C THR A 35 -20.17 -5.78 -1.58
N LYS A 36 -20.02 -4.86 -0.61
CA LYS A 36 -20.79 -3.63 -0.54
C LYS A 36 -19.89 -2.40 -0.76
N PRO A 37 -20.33 -1.43 -1.58
CA PRO A 37 -19.63 -0.16 -1.68
C PRO A 37 -19.78 0.64 -0.38
N LEU A 38 -18.75 1.40 -0.03
CA LEU A 38 -18.81 2.37 1.06
C LEU A 38 -19.73 3.54 0.71
N THR A 39 -20.42 4.05 1.73
CA THR A 39 -21.30 5.20 1.65
C THR A 39 -20.97 6.18 2.76
N TRP A 40 -21.39 7.44 2.62
CA TRP A 40 -21.19 8.44 3.68
C TRP A 40 -21.87 8.07 5.00
N ASP A 41 -22.95 7.27 4.95
CA ASP A 41 -23.64 6.79 6.15
C ASP A 41 -22.78 5.80 6.97
N ASP A 42 -21.72 5.23 6.38
CA ASP A 42 -20.79 4.33 7.07
C ASP A 42 -19.75 5.08 7.92
N PHE A 43 -19.56 6.38 7.68
CA PHE A 43 -18.55 7.24 8.34
C PHE A 43 -19.16 8.08 9.47
N GLU A 44 -18.33 8.48 10.44
CA GLU A 44 -18.69 9.53 11.40
C GLU A 44 -19.09 10.81 10.68
N GLU A 45 -20.04 11.56 11.26
CA GLU A 45 -20.55 12.81 10.65
C GLU A 45 -19.48 13.93 10.69
N GLU A 46 -18.63 13.93 11.73
CA GLU A 46 -17.57 14.92 11.91
C GLU A 46 -16.18 14.34 11.57
N GLU A 47 -15.31 15.20 11.05
CA GLU A 47 -13.88 14.89 10.92
C GLU A 47 -13.26 14.64 12.29
N PHE A 48 -12.46 13.57 12.42
CA PHE A 48 -11.65 13.37 13.63
C PHE A 48 -10.32 14.13 13.57
N CYS A 49 -9.87 14.50 12.36
CA CYS A 49 -8.61 15.21 12.16
C CYS A 49 -8.73 16.22 11.03
N VAL A 50 -8.46 17.49 11.33
CA VAL A 50 -8.43 18.59 10.36
C VAL A 50 -7.12 19.33 10.52
N LEU A 51 -6.27 19.28 9.50
CA LEU A 51 -4.93 19.83 9.52
C LEU A 51 -4.80 20.92 8.45
N PRO A 52 -4.78 22.21 8.82
CA PRO A 52 -4.53 23.28 7.87
C PRO A 52 -3.07 23.22 7.39
N PHE A 53 -2.85 23.50 6.12
CA PHE A 53 -1.51 23.55 5.54
C PHE A 53 -1.30 24.83 4.74
N THR A 54 -0.12 25.43 4.87
CA THR A 54 0.30 26.55 4.04
C THR A 54 1.77 26.41 3.71
N TYR A 55 2.10 26.52 2.42
CA TYR A 55 3.47 26.30 1.95
C TYR A 55 4.50 27.26 2.59
N SER A 56 4.12 28.50 2.90
CA SER A 56 5.02 29.48 3.52
C SER A 56 5.43 29.14 4.96
N THR A 57 4.67 28.27 5.62
CA THR A 57 4.90 27.80 7.00
C THR A 57 5.06 26.28 7.02
N ALA A 58 5.49 25.69 5.89
CA ALA A 58 5.66 24.25 5.80
C ALA A 58 6.67 23.77 6.84
N ASN A 59 6.31 22.70 7.57
CA ASN A 59 7.08 22.12 8.66
C ASN A 59 7.15 22.93 9.97
N ASP A 60 6.39 24.03 10.11
CA ASP A 60 6.21 24.70 11.40
C ASP A 60 5.25 23.93 12.33
N ASP A 61 4.30 23.19 11.75
CA ASP A 61 3.37 22.30 12.46
C ASP A 61 3.91 20.86 12.45
N PRO A 62 4.19 20.25 13.61
CA PRO A 62 4.67 18.88 13.67
C PRO A 62 3.64 17.84 13.22
N LEU A 63 2.36 18.21 13.08
CA LEU A 63 1.30 17.32 12.62
C LEU A 63 1.19 17.24 11.11
N VAL A 64 1.84 18.14 10.36
CA VAL A 64 1.91 18.12 8.89
C VAL A 64 3.33 18.39 8.43
N ILE A 65 4.02 17.32 8.06
CA ILE A 65 5.41 17.36 7.62
C ILE A 65 5.45 17.20 6.10
N MET A 66 6.04 18.16 5.42
CA MET A 66 6.26 18.12 3.97
C MET A 66 7.72 17.75 3.67
N ASP A 67 7.91 16.64 2.97
CA ASP A 67 9.19 16.26 2.36
C ASP A 67 9.15 16.65 0.88
N GLU A 68 9.64 17.85 0.58
CA GLU A 68 9.65 18.38 -0.79
C GLU A 68 10.52 17.54 -1.75
N PRO A 69 11.71 17.05 -1.38
CA PRO A 69 12.46 16.10 -2.21
C PRO A 69 11.69 14.82 -2.54
N ALA A 70 11.02 14.22 -1.55
CA ALA A 70 10.26 12.97 -1.72
C ALA A 70 8.86 13.18 -2.32
N LYS A 71 8.38 14.43 -2.35
CA LYS A 71 7.01 14.80 -2.75
C LYS A 71 5.97 14.08 -1.87
N THR A 72 6.21 14.04 -0.58
CA THR A 72 5.31 13.41 0.39
C THR A 72 4.86 14.39 1.47
N PHE A 73 3.68 14.11 2.01
CA PHE A 73 3.16 14.72 3.22
C PHE A 73 2.97 13.63 4.26
N THR A 74 3.52 13.82 5.45
CA THR A 74 3.19 13.00 6.61
C THR A 74 2.26 13.80 7.49
N THR A 75 1.07 13.27 7.71
CA THR A 75 0.08 13.78 8.65
C THR A 75 0.07 12.93 9.90
N ILE A 76 -0.14 13.56 11.05
CA ILE A 76 -0.22 12.85 12.34
C ILE A 76 -1.55 13.21 12.97
N CYS A 77 -2.36 12.19 13.25
CA CYS A 77 -3.74 12.36 13.71
C CYS A 77 -4.04 11.36 14.81
N ASP A 78 -4.64 11.80 15.93
CA ASP A 78 -5.12 10.86 16.94
C ASP A 78 -6.33 10.08 16.43
N VAL A 79 -6.09 8.85 15.98
CA VAL A 79 -7.12 7.98 15.42
C VAL A 79 -8.07 7.54 16.54
N PRO A 80 -9.39 7.76 16.41
CA PRO A 80 -10.36 7.33 17.41
C PRO A 80 -10.31 5.81 17.63
N ASP A 81 -10.45 5.39 18.89
CA ASP A 81 -10.60 3.97 19.22
C ASP A 81 -11.79 3.35 18.46
N ARG A 82 -11.61 2.11 18.03
CA ARG A 82 -12.67 1.30 17.39
C ARG A 82 -12.72 -0.11 17.97
N PRO A 83 -13.89 -0.76 17.92
CA PRO A 83 -13.99 -2.18 18.21
C PRO A 83 -13.05 -3.01 17.34
N GLN A 84 -12.74 -4.22 17.79
CA GLN A 84 -11.92 -5.12 17.00
C GLN A 84 -12.54 -5.35 15.62
N GLY A 85 -11.75 -5.20 14.57
CA GLY A 85 -12.22 -5.40 13.22
C GLY A 85 -11.54 -4.51 12.19
N HIS A 86 -12.05 -4.59 10.97
CA HIS A 86 -11.60 -3.81 9.83
C HIS A 86 -12.47 -2.54 9.71
N HIS A 87 -11.81 -1.39 9.82
CA HIS A 87 -12.37 -0.06 9.67
C HIS A 87 -11.68 0.68 8.52
N ILE A 88 -12.32 1.73 8.01
CA ILE A 88 -11.77 2.56 6.95
C ILE A 88 -11.63 3.98 7.45
N ILE A 89 -10.46 4.58 7.21
CA ILE A 89 -10.23 6.01 7.30
C ILE A 89 -10.39 6.58 5.89
N TYR A 90 -11.23 7.59 5.76
CA TYR A 90 -11.37 8.36 4.53
C TYR A 90 -10.60 9.67 4.68
N GLY A 91 -9.64 9.90 3.79
CA GLY A 91 -8.86 11.12 3.72
C GLY A 91 -9.29 12.00 2.55
N GLU A 92 -9.41 13.29 2.80
CA GLU A 92 -9.59 14.32 1.78
C GLU A 92 -8.50 15.39 1.93
N TRP A 93 -7.89 15.76 0.81
CA TRP A 93 -7.01 16.93 0.76
C TRP A 93 -7.21 17.66 -0.56
N GLY A 94 -6.92 18.95 -0.59
CA GLY A 94 -7.33 19.75 -1.73
C GLY A 94 -6.62 21.06 -1.88
N ARG A 95 -6.98 21.75 -2.95
CA ARG A 95 -6.47 23.07 -3.27
C ARG A 95 -7.32 24.15 -2.64
N GLY A 96 -6.67 25.27 -2.31
CA GLY A 96 -7.32 26.47 -1.80
C GLY A 96 -8.36 27.08 -2.76
N PRO A 97 -9.01 28.18 -2.35
CA PRO A 97 -10.11 28.78 -3.11
C PRO A 97 -9.71 29.16 -4.54
N GLY A 98 -10.46 28.67 -5.52
CA GLY A 98 -10.27 28.97 -6.94
C GLY A 98 -10.42 27.77 -7.88
N THR A 99 -10.14 26.55 -7.39
CA THR A 99 -10.33 25.31 -8.18
C THR A 99 -11.30 24.33 -7.54
N TYR A 100 -11.45 24.36 -6.21
CA TYR A 100 -12.27 23.40 -5.43
C TYR A 100 -11.92 21.94 -5.73
N GLU A 101 -10.72 21.68 -6.27
CA GLU A 101 -10.22 20.34 -6.55
C GLU A 101 -9.89 19.65 -5.23
N ARG A 102 -10.49 18.47 -5.03
CA ARG A 102 -10.30 17.61 -3.87
C ARG A 102 -9.83 16.23 -4.35
N PHE A 103 -8.90 15.69 -3.60
CA PHE A 103 -8.38 14.34 -3.73
C PHE A 103 -8.92 13.53 -2.58
N HIS A 104 -9.24 12.27 -2.85
CA HIS A 104 -9.94 11.40 -1.91
C HIS A 104 -9.21 10.06 -1.85
N GLY A 105 -8.90 9.60 -0.65
CA GLY A 105 -8.22 8.33 -0.39
C GLY A 105 -8.94 7.52 0.67
N CYS A 106 -8.96 6.20 0.50
CA CYS A 106 -9.41 5.27 1.53
C CYS A 106 -8.20 4.53 2.11
N ILE A 107 -8.14 4.41 3.43
CA ILE A 107 -7.07 3.77 4.18
C ILE A 107 -7.71 2.69 5.03
N ASP A 108 -7.37 1.44 4.76
CA ASP A 108 -7.82 0.29 5.55
C ASP A 108 -7.02 0.19 6.84
N VAL A 109 -7.72 0.06 7.98
CA VAL A 109 -7.13 -0.08 9.30
C VAL A 109 -7.76 -1.26 10.04
N ALA A 110 -6.91 -2.03 10.73
CA ALA A 110 -7.32 -3.14 11.57
C ALA A 110 -7.12 -2.78 13.04
N PHE A 111 -8.20 -2.87 13.82
CA PHE A 111 -8.14 -2.67 15.26
C PHE A 111 -8.05 -4.02 15.95
N GLU A 112 -7.00 -4.20 16.74
CA GLU A 112 -6.88 -5.33 17.66
C GLU A 112 -7.69 -5.00 18.91
N GLY A 113 -8.62 -5.88 19.31
CA GLY A 113 -9.40 -5.65 20.52
C GLY A 113 -8.47 -5.51 21.73
N THR A 114 -8.68 -4.50 22.57
CA THR A 114 -8.01 -4.44 23.87
C THR A 114 -8.36 -5.71 24.65
N PRO A 115 -7.39 -6.45 25.22
CA PRO A 115 -7.72 -7.55 26.11
C PRO A 115 -8.47 -6.99 27.31
N SER A 116 -9.78 -7.23 27.37
CA SER A 116 -10.61 -6.90 28.53
C SER A 116 -10.04 -7.59 29.77
N PRO A 117 -9.77 -6.89 30.88
CA PRO A 117 -9.23 -7.52 32.08
C PRO A 117 -10.38 -8.13 32.87
N THR A 118 -10.80 -9.37 32.60
CA THR A 118 -11.55 -10.14 33.64
C THR A 118 -11.48 -11.66 33.49
N SER A 119 -11.11 -12.27 34.63
CA SER A 119 -11.46 -13.58 35.18
C SER A 119 -10.86 -14.87 34.60
N SER A 120 -9.89 -15.37 35.37
CA SER A 120 -9.84 -16.70 36.00
C SER A 120 -10.09 -17.91 35.10
N ALA A 121 -9.00 -18.64 34.86
CA ALA A 121 -8.96 -19.92 34.19
C ALA A 121 -9.96 -20.94 34.75
N ALA A 122 -10.70 -21.59 33.85
CA ALA A 122 -11.35 -22.88 34.06
C ALA A 122 -10.97 -23.82 32.89
N PRO A 123 -10.87 -25.15 33.13
CA PRO A 123 -9.95 -26.02 32.39
C PRO A 123 -10.45 -26.47 31.02
N SER A 124 -9.47 -26.68 30.14
CA SER A 124 -9.55 -27.15 28.76
C SER A 124 -10.22 -28.53 28.60
N PRO A 125 -11.15 -28.71 27.63
CA PRO A 125 -11.58 -30.04 27.18
C PRO A 125 -10.57 -30.65 26.17
N PRO A 126 -10.48 -31.98 26.09
CA PRO A 126 -9.45 -32.71 25.33
C PRO A 126 -9.60 -32.60 23.80
N PRO A 127 -8.53 -32.91 23.03
CA PRO A 127 -8.45 -32.64 21.60
C PRO A 127 -9.34 -33.59 20.81
N VAL A 128 -10.18 -33.05 19.93
CA VAL A 128 -10.96 -33.84 18.97
C VAL A 128 -10.24 -33.87 17.62
N THR A 129 -10.11 -35.08 17.13
CA THR A 129 -9.37 -35.57 15.96
C THR A 129 -9.77 -34.89 14.65
N GLN A 130 -8.79 -34.38 13.89
CA GLN A 130 -8.99 -33.95 12.50
C GLN A 130 -9.27 -35.16 11.60
N ALA A 131 -10.16 -34.97 10.62
CA ALA A 131 -10.20 -35.79 9.42
C ALA A 131 -10.42 -34.89 8.17
N PRO A 132 -9.92 -35.30 7.00
CA PRO A 132 -9.44 -34.41 5.95
C PRO A 132 -10.43 -34.24 4.79
N THR A 133 -10.30 -33.14 4.05
CA THR A 133 -10.54 -33.12 2.60
C THR A 133 -9.40 -32.38 1.91
N THR A 134 -8.77 -33.10 1.00
CA THR A 134 -7.58 -32.76 0.20
C THR A 134 -7.94 -32.13 -1.14
N SER A 135 -6.93 -31.45 -1.72
CA SER A 135 -6.60 -31.32 -3.15
C SER A 135 -6.63 -29.86 -3.66
N ALA A 136 -5.63 -29.03 -3.35
CA ALA A 136 -4.27 -28.95 -3.94
C ALA A 136 -4.23 -28.34 -5.37
N ALA A 137 -3.68 -27.12 -5.45
CA ALA A 137 -2.75 -26.71 -6.50
C ALA A 137 -1.35 -26.58 -5.85
N PRO A 138 -0.26 -26.83 -6.58
CA PRO A 138 1.03 -27.20 -5.98
C PRO A 138 1.72 -26.01 -5.32
N SER A 139 1.91 -26.12 -4.00
CA SER A 139 2.92 -25.38 -3.25
C SER A 139 4.30 -25.92 -3.64
N GLU A 140 4.85 -25.43 -4.75
CA GLU A 140 6.28 -25.47 -4.97
C GLU A 140 6.91 -24.59 -3.89
N ASN A 141 7.62 -25.21 -2.94
CA ASN A 141 8.53 -24.51 -2.04
C ASN A 141 9.53 -23.72 -2.89
N LEU A 142 9.27 -22.43 -3.06
CA LEU A 142 10.23 -21.51 -3.63
C LEU A 142 10.32 -20.37 -2.65
N ASN A 143 11.51 -20.16 -2.07
CA ASN A 143 11.88 -18.99 -1.28
C ASN A 143 11.79 -17.72 -2.14
N GLY A 144 10.58 -17.39 -2.58
CA GLY A 144 10.30 -16.18 -3.32
C GLY A 144 10.45 -14.98 -2.41
N CYS A 145 10.77 -13.85 -3.00
CA CYS A 145 10.95 -12.62 -2.25
C CYS A 145 10.50 -11.42 -3.06
N CYS A 146 10.12 -10.36 -2.34
CA CYS A 146 9.80 -9.11 -2.96
C CYS A 146 11.06 -8.34 -3.37
N SER A 147 11.03 -7.73 -4.56
CA SER A 147 12.16 -6.97 -5.08
C SER A 147 11.71 -5.72 -5.82
N GLN A 148 12.39 -4.60 -5.59
CA GLN A 148 12.24 -3.37 -6.39
C GLN A 148 13.12 -3.41 -7.64
N SER A 149 14.31 -4.01 -7.48
CA SER A 149 15.34 -4.07 -8.51
C SER A 149 15.24 -5.29 -9.44
N PHE A 150 14.42 -6.28 -9.06
CA PHE A 150 14.36 -7.64 -9.64
C PHE A 150 15.70 -8.40 -9.63
N LYS A 151 16.70 -7.90 -8.88
CA LYS A 151 18.05 -8.49 -8.78
C LYS A 151 18.38 -9.00 -7.38
N SER A 152 17.79 -8.39 -6.35
CA SER A 152 17.97 -8.77 -4.95
C SER A 152 16.65 -8.73 -4.21
N CYS A 153 16.54 -9.47 -3.11
CA CYS A 153 15.40 -9.38 -2.19
C CYS A 153 15.48 -8.09 -1.34
N ASP A 154 15.45 -6.94 -2.01
CA ASP A 154 15.68 -5.61 -1.44
C ASP A 154 14.39 -4.92 -0.97
N ALA A 155 13.23 -5.52 -1.27
CA ALA A 155 11.93 -5.01 -0.85
C ALA A 155 11.37 -5.80 0.35
N SER A 156 12.23 -6.15 1.32
CA SER A 156 11.84 -6.95 2.50
C SER A 156 10.80 -6.27 3.40
N TYR A 157 10.55 -4.97 3.21
CA TYR A 157 9.51 -4.21 3.90
C TYR A 157 8.13 -4.25 3.19
N ASN A 158 8.06 -4.81 1.98
CA ASN A 158 6.85 -4.93 1.16
C ASN A 158 6.27 -6.36 1.18
N GLY A 159 6.48 -7.07 2.30
CA GLY A 159 5.97 -8.42 2.55
C GLY A 159 6.95 -9.55 2.22
N GLU A 160 6.94 -10.59 3.06
CA GLU A 160 7.62 -11.87 2.81
C GLU A 160 6.82 -12.79 1.89
N ASP A 161 5.63 -12.36 1.44
CA ASP A 161 4.70 -13.12 0.60
C ASP A 161 4.35 -12.39 -0.72
N LYS A 162 3.91 -13.20 -1.70
CA LYS A 162 3.64 -12.78 -3.08
C LYS A 162 2.50 -11.77 -3.17
N GLU A 163 1.45 -11.97 -2.40
CA GLU A 163 0.23 -11.15 -2.43
C GLU A 163 0.57 -9.72 -1.98
N THR A 164 1.28 -9.61 -0.85
CA THR A 164 1.73 -8.32 -0.33
C THR A 164 2.69 -7.64 -1.29
N CYS A 165 3.63 -8.38 -1.87
CA CYS A 165 4.59 -7.80 -2.83
C CYS A 165 3.93 -7.27 -4.11
N GLU A 166 2.92 -7.97 -4.63
CA GLU A 166 2.19 -7.59 -5.84
C GLU A 166 1.16 -6.48 -5.56
N SER A 167 0.72 -6.32 -4.30
CA SER A 167 -0.18 -5.23 -3.89
C SER A 167 0.44 -3.84 -4.06
N HIS A 168 1.77 -3.75 -4.03
CA HIS A 168 2.51 -2.49 -4.22
C HIS A 168 2.70 -2.12 -5.71
N GLY A 169 2.03 -2.82 -6.63
CA GLY A 169 1.91 -2.46 -8.04
C GLY A 169 3.24 -2.36 -8.78
N ASP A 170 3.42 -1.30 -9.58
CA ASP A 170 4.62 -1.11 -10.41
C ASP A 170 5.89 -0.82 -9.61
N SER A 171 5.84 -0.70 -8.27
CA SER A 171 7.02 -0.36 -7.47
C SER A 171 7.88 -1.57 -7.09
N THR A 172 7.27 -2.76 -7.02
CA THR A 172 7.92 -4.03 -6.68
C THR A 172 7.44 -5.18 -7.55
N GLY A 173 8.21 -6.25 -7.63
CA GLY A 173 7.77 -7.49 -8.25
C GLY A 173 8.18 -8.71 -7.43
N TRP A 174 7.34 -9.74 -7.50
CA TRP A 174 7.58 -10.99 -6.81
C TRP A 174 8.56 -11.88 -7.59
N LEU A 175 9.75 -12.10 -7.03
CA LEU A 175 10.71 -13.03 -7.56
C LEU A 175 10.36 -14.45 -7.11
N ARG A 176 9.63 -15.19 -7.95
CA ARG A 176 9.16 -16.55 -7.62
C ARG A 176 10.25 -17.51 -7.17
N LYS A 177 11.52 -17.30 -7.57
CA LYS A 177 12.66 -18.16 -7.22
C LYS A 177 13.67 -17.50 -6.25
N GLY A 178 13.31 -16.35 -5.68
CA GLY A 178 14.25 -15.50 -4.93
C GLY A 178 15.17 -14.70 -5.85
N ALA A 179 16.19 -14.06 -5.29
CA ALA A 179 17.17 -13.26 -6.03
C ALA A 179 17.81 -14.08 -7.17
N PRO A 180 17.82 -13.59 -8.43
CA PRO A 180 18.49 -14.27 -9.52
C PRO A 180 19.97 -14.50 -9.22
N THR A 181 20.47 -15.71 -9.50
CA THR A 181 21.89 -16.06 -9.34
C THR A 181 22.74 -15.63 -10.55
N ASP A 182 22.09 -15.30 -11.66
CA ASP A 182 22.74 -14.90 -12.90
C ASP A 182 23.12 -13.42 -12.89
N ASN A 183 24.19 -13.06 -13.61
CA ASN A 183 24.67 -11.69 -13.67
C ASN A 183 23.82 -10.86 -14.66
N CYS A 184 22.60 -10.52 -14.23
CA CYS A 184 21.65 -9.70 -14.97
C CYS A 184 21.66 -8.23 -14.49
N LEU A 185 21.05 -7.35 -15.29
CA LEU A 185 20.89 -5.93 -15.02
C LEU A 185 19.57 -5.68 -14.26
N ALA A 186 19.68 -4.97 -13.15
CA ALA A 186 18.55 -4.59 -12.33
C ALA A 186 17.63 -3.60 -13.05
N ARG A 187 16.42 -3.42 -12.52
CA ARG A 187 15.52 -2.33 -12.93
C ARG A 187 16.26 -0.99 -12.85
N TRP A 188 15.99 -0.12 -13.83
CA TRP A 188 16.65 1.18 -14.02
C TRP A 188 18.14 1.13 -14.41
N SER A 189 18.74 -0.06 -14.50
CA SER A 189 20.08 -0.18 -15.08
C SER A 189 20.02 0.06 -16.59
N GLY A 190 20.99 0.82 -17.10
CA GLY A 190 21.14 1.05 -18.53
C GLY A 190 21.40 -0.28 -19.26
N CYS A 191 20.61 -0.55 -20.29
CA CYS A 191 20.70 -1.75 -21.09
C CYS A 191 20.96 -1.39 -22.56
N ASN A 192 21.60 -2.30 -23.30
CA ASN A 192 21.67 -2.21 -24.75
C ASN A 192 20.59 -3.15 -25.32
N SER A 193 20.18 -2.93 -26.57
CA SER A 193 19.13 -3.70 -27.25
C SER A 193 19.47 -5.19 -27.46
N ALA A 194 20.50 -5.73 -26.82
CA ALA A 194 20.74 -7.16 -26.75
C ALA A 194 19.66 -7.81 -25.87
N ALA A 195 18.99 -8.81 -26.43
CA ALA A 195 18.04 -9.62 -25.68
C ALA A 195 18.74 -10.24 -24.45
N ASN A 196 18.07 -10.21 -23.30
CA ASN A 196 18.45 -10.88 -22.04
C ASN A 196 19.53 -10.24 -21.16
N THR A 197 19.82 -8.94 -21.27
CA THR A 197 20.67 -8.28 -20.25
C THR A 197 19.91 -7.98 -18.96
N CYS A 198 18.59 -7.76 -19.01
CA CYS A 198 17.79 -7.42 -17.84
C CYS A 198 17.40 -8.67 -17.02
N CYS A 199 17.22 -8.51 -15.72
CA CYS A 199 16.79 -9.60 -14.84
C CYS A 199 15.39 -10.12 -15.23
N PRO A 200 15.06 -11.40 -14.93
CA PRO A 200 13.76 -11.99 -15.24
C PRO A 200 12.59 -11.10 -14.77
N GLY A 201 11.61 -10.88 -15.64
CA GLY A 201 10.49 -9.97 -15.40
C GLY A 201 10.74 -8.53 -15.86
N LEU A 202 11.94 -8.20 -16.35
CA LEU A 202 12.26 -6.89 -16.89
C LEU A 202 12.54 -6.93 -18.39
N THR A 203 12.13 -5.87 -19.08
CA THR A 203 12.39 -5.67 -20.51
C THR A 203 13.23 -4.41 -20.72
N CYS A 204 14.26 -4.50 -21.57
CA CYS A 204 15.05 -3.35 -21.96
C CYS A 204 14.20 -2.39 -22.81
N SER A 205 13.79 -1.28 -22.21
CA SER A 205 12.90 -0.30 -22.84
C SER A 205 13.65 0.98 -23.16
N GLN A 206 13.47 1.50 -24.38
CA GLN A 206 14.08 2.75 -24.80
C GLN A 206 13.38 3.93 -24.12
N ILE A 207 14.12 4.68 -23.30
CA ILE A 207 13.60 5.86 -22.57
C ILE A 207 13.87 7.14 -23.35
N SER A 208 14.97 7.19 -24.09
CA SER A 208 15.30 8.30 -24.97
C SER A 208 16.02 7.82 -26.22
N SER A 209 16.22 8.71 -27.19
CA SER A 209 16.90 8.41 -28.46
C SER A 209 18.30 7.82 -28.30
N SER A 210 18.93 7.98 -27.13
CA SER A 210 20.28 7.48 -26.84
C SER A 210 20.39 6.63 -25.56
N TYR A 211 19.27 6.30 -24.90
CA TYR A 211 19.29 5.60 -23.62
C TYR A 211 18.13 4.63 -23.48
N SER A 212 18.46 3.40 -23.10
CA SER A 212 17.51 2.35 -22.77
C SER A 212 17.82 1.83 -21.37
N GLN A 213 16.78 1.44 -20.63
CA GLN A 213 16.93 0.88 -19.30
C GLN A 213 15.97 -0.29 -19.07
N CYS A 214 16.31 -1.17 -18.12
CA CYS A 214 15.45 -2.28 -17.75
C CYS A 214 14.19 -1.77 -17.01
N GLN A 215 13.02 -2.09 -17.55
CA GLN A 215 11.72 -1.69 -17.02
C GLN A 215 10.85 -2.91 -16.73
N TYR A 216 10.03 -2.80 -15.69
CA TYR A 216 8.94 -3.74 -15.44
C TYR A 216 7.78 -3.33 -16.34
N LEU A 217 7.36 -4.24 -17.22
CA LEU A 217 6.13 -4.07 -17.98
C LEU A 217 5.15 -5.07 -17.36
N PRO A 218 4.14 -4.62 -16.58
CA PRO A 218 3.06 -5.51 -16.21
C PRO A 218 2.43 -6.01 -17.51
N ASP A 219 2.22 -7.33 -17.61
CA ASP A 219 1.75 -7.98 -18.85
C ASP A 219 0.66 -7.14 -19.51
N ALA A 220 0.94 -6.69 -20.74
CA ALA A 220 0.02 -5.85 -21.49
C ALA A 220 -1.36 -6.50 -21.50
N VAL A 221 -2.36 -5.80 -20.94
CA VAL A 221 -3.76 -6.19 -21.07
C VAL A 221 -4.01 -6.39 -22.57
N PRO A 222 -4.39 -7.58 -23.04
CA PRO A 222 -4.67 -7.79 -24.45
C PRO A 222 -5.81 -6.85 -24.82
N THR A 223 -5.53 -5.92 -25.73
CA THR A 223 -6.53 -5.02 -26.29
C THR A 223 -7.68 -5.86 -26.87
N PRO A 224 -8.94 -5.60 -26.49
CA PRO A 224 -10.07 -6.28 -27.13
C PRO A 224 -10.03 -5.96 -28.63
N PRO A 225 -10.23 -6.95 -29.51
CA PRO A 225 -10.14 -6.75 -30.94
C PRO A 225 -11.18 -5.72 -31.38
N THR A 226 -10.73 -4.72 -32.13
CA THR A 226 -11.59 -3.75 -32.81
C THR A 226 -12.41 -4.50 -33.85
N GLU A 227 -13.71 -4.64 -33.63
CA GLU A 227 -14.64 -5.25 -34.59
C GLU A 227 -14.90 -4.26 -35.76
N PRO A 228 -14.89 -4.72 -37.03
CA PRO A 228 -15.07 -3.90 -38.22
C PRO A 228 -16.50 -3.40 -38.46
#